data_AF-A0AA86YVU4-F1
#
_entry.id   AF-A0AA86YVU4-F1
#
_cell.length_a   1.000
_cell.length_b   1.000
_cell.length_c   1.000
_cell.angle_alpha   90.00
_cell.angle_beta   90.00
_cell.angle_gamma   90.00
#
_symmetry.space_group_name_H-M   'P 1'
#
loop_
_entity.id
_entity.type
_entity.pdbx_description
1 polymer ?
#
loop_
_entity_poly.entity_id
_entity_poly.type
_entity_poly.pdbx_seq_one_letter_code
_entity_poly.pdbx_strand_id
1 'polypeptide(L)'
;MNRTNKVIKYIENLVNSSNNDVAKINKIIYSETIDSLDELHGLSNSERYIRYEVLLESYLSSIALTYMRRIYKNDNDSPYEFERFFYHKNILFVLNYLMTKNREELFLNLAEQGEILLMDFACNDFRIGHFCYDKIIESIQSGKMAESLPMYTRPQKLGVLAIEMLASEKNQTIDWESAGIPIDPFYQRFCQEALYNENHDVVAQWLITLCDKHIEWSALLRIHHRRE
;
A
#
# COMPACT_ATOMS: atom_id res chain seq x y z
N MET A 1 -27.85 -5.98 -9.07
CA MET A 1 -26.75 -5.01 -9.32
C MET A 1 -25.56 -5.44 -8.47
N ASN A 2 -24.46 -5.88 -9.10
CA ASN A 2 -23.28 -6.37 -8.39
C ASN A 2 -22.75 -5.28 -7.45
N ARG A 3 -22.25 -5.66 -6.27
CA ARG A 3 -21.66 -4.79 -5.25
C ARG A 3 -20.53 -3.92 -5.83
N THR A 4 -19.76 -4.47 -6.78
CA THR A 4 -18.76 -3.74 -7.58
C THR A 4 -19.34 -2.50 -8.26
N ASN A 5 -20.52 -2.62 -8.88
CA ASN A 5 -21.17 -1.49 -9.57
C ASN A 5 -21.60 -0.38 -8.59
N LYS A 6 -21.88 -0.73 -7.32
CA LYS A 6 -22.17 0.27 -6.28
C LYS A 6 -20.90 1.05 -5.88
N VAL A 7 -19.76 0.36 -5.77
CA VAL A 7 -18.48 0.98 -5.45
C VAL A 7 -18.02 1.89 -6.59
N ILE A 8 -18.06 1.40 -7.83
CA ILE A 8 -17.73 2.20 -9.03
C ILE A 8 -18.59 3.47 -9.06
N LYS A 9 -19.91 3.34 -8.91
CA LYS A 9 -20.82 4.49 -8.90
C LYS A 9 -20.55 5.49 -7.77
N TYR A 10 -20.13 5.01 -6.59
CA TYR A 10 -19.73 5.88 -5.49
C TYR A 10 -18.48 6.68 -5.84
N ILE A 11 -17.46 6.03 -6.40
CA ILE A 11 -16.21 6.68 -6.82
C ILE A 11 -16.49 7.70 -7.94
N GLU A 12 -17.28 7.32 -8.95
CA GLU A 12 -17.72 8.22 -10.03
C GLU A 12 -18.38 9.48 -9.47
N ASN A 13 -19.32 9.34 -8.53
CA ASN A 13 -19.99 10.48 -7.91
C ASN A 13 -19.01 11.38 -7.15
N LEU A 14 -18.08 10.78 -6.38
CA LEU A 14 -17.07 11.52 -5.63
C LEU A 14 -16.17 12.34 -6.58
N VAL A 15 -15.66 11.70 -7.63
CA VAL A 15 -14.81 12.36 -8.64
C VAL A 15 -15.60 13.44 -9.39
N ASN A 16 -16.85 13.17 -9.75
CA ASN A 16 -17.74 14.11 -10.44
C ASN A 16 -18.08 15.35 -9.63
N SER A 17 -18.21 15.21 -8.31
CA SER A 17 -18.44 16.34 -7.39
C SER A 17 -17.23 17.27 -7.20
N SER A 18 -16.02 16.83 -7.60
CA SER A 18 -14.81 17.65 -7.51
C SER A 18 -14.74 18.72 -8.61
N ASN A 19 -14.70 19.99 -8.19
CA ASN A 19 -14.61 21.17 -9.06
C ASN A 19 -13.18 21.54 -9.46
N ASN A 20 -12.15 20.88 -8.93
CA ASN A 20 -10.76 21.18 -9.29
C ASN A 20 -10.40 20.45 -10.59
N ASP A 21 -10.01 21.19 -11.64
CA ASP A 21 -9.44 20.59 -12.85
C ASP A 21 -7.99 20.12 -12.63
N VAL A 22 -7.47 19.33 -13.57
CA VAL A 22 -6.10 18.78 -13.52
C VAL A 22 -5.05 19.89 -13.43
N ALA A 23 -5.23 20.98 -14.16
CA ALA A 23 -4.29 22.10 -14.17
C ALA A 23 -4.18 22.77 -12.78
N LYS A 24 -5.31 22.93 -12.08
CA LYS A 24 -5.38 23.47 -10.74
C LYS A 24 -4.76 22.53 -9.71
N ILE A 25 -4.99 21.21 -9.83
CA ILE A 25 -4.34 20.20 -8.97
C ILE A 25 -2.82 20.24 -9.17
N ASN A 26 -2.35 20.22 -10.41
CA ASN A 26 -0.92 20.30 -10.71
C ASN A 26 -0.31 21.60 -10.20
N LYS A 27 -0.99 22.74 -10.35
CA LYS A 27 -0.52 24.02 -9.83
C LYS A 27 -0.34 24.00 -8.31
N ILE A 28 -1.28 23.40 -7.58
CA ILE A 28 -1.19 23.24 -6.11
C ILE A 28 0.04 22.40 -5.75
N ILE A 29 0.21 21.24 -6.40
CA ILE A 29 1.39 20.38 -6.22
C ILE A 29 2.66 21.21 -6.42
N TYR A 30 2.78 21.92 -7.55
CA TYR A 30 3.98 22.70 -7.87
C TYR A 30 4.26 23.82 -6.87
N SER A 31 3.25 24.61 -6.49
CA SER A 31 3.45 25.70 -5.53
C SER A 31 3.84 25.17 -4.15
N GLU A 32 3.13 24.15 -3.65
CA GLU A 32 3.45 23.54 -2.36
C GLU A 32 4.82 22.87 -2.38
N THR A 33 5.27 22.35 -3.53
CA THR A 33 6.63 21.80 -3.68
C THR A 33 7.69 22.86 -3.48
N ILE A 34 7.57 23.97 -4.20
CA ILE A 34 8.59 25.02 -4.18
C ILE A 34 8.66 25.61 -2.77
N ASP A 35 7.51 25.97 -2.20
CA ASP A 35 7.44 26.53 -0.84
C ASP A 35 8.04 25.57 0.20
N SER A 36 7.69 24.27 0.11
CA SER A 36 8.22 23.27 1.04
C SER A 36 9.71 22.99 0.86
N LEU A 37 10.25 23.08 -0.36
CA LEU A 37 11.68 22.90 -0.63
C LEU A 37 12.50 24.07 -0.09
N ASP A 38 11.99 25.30 -0.24
CA ASP A 38 12.63 26.50 0.29
C ASP A 38 12.71 26.47 1.83
N GLU A 39 11.71 25.87 2.50
CA GLU A 39 11.70 25.63 3.94
C GLU A 39 12.73 24.59 4.43
N LEU A 40 13.37 23.83 3.53
CA LEU A 40 14.39 22.83 3.91
C LEU A 40 15.76 23.43 4.18
N HIS A 41 15.99 24.68 3.77
CA HIS A 41 17.26 25.36 3.98
C HIS A 41 17.55 25.53 5.48
N GLY A 42 18.74 25.10 5.91
CA GLY A 42 19.18 25.21 7.30
C GLY A 42 18.74 24.06 8.22
N LEU A 43 17.84 23.18 7.78
CA LEU A 43 17.45 21.98 8.54
C LEU A 43 18.56 20.92 8.59
N SER A 44 18.54 20.08 9.63
CA SER A 44 19.40 18.89 9.74
C SER A 44 19.02 17.82 8.69
N ASN A 45 19.93 16.90 8.39
CA ASN A 45 19.67 15.81 7.43
C ASN A 45 18.47 14.94 7.84
N SER A 46 18.29 14.70 9.13
CA SER A 46 17.12 13.96 9.64
C SER A 46 15.84 14.73 9.39
N GLU A 47 15.78 16.03 9.70
CA GLU A 47 14.56 16.83 9.51
C GLU A 47 14.20 17.00 8.04
N ARG A 48 15.19 17.23 7.17
CA ARG A 48 14.96 17.30 5.72
C ARG A 48 14.35 16.01 5.19
N TYR A 49 14.81 14.87 5.70
CA TYR A 49 14.27 13.58 5.31
C TYR A 49 12.79 13.42 5.69
N ILE A 50 12.42 13.74 6.93
CA ILE A 50 11.01 13.72 7.37
C ILE A 50 10.16 14.61 6.46
N ARG A 51 10.68 15.77 6.09
CA ARG A 51 9.98 16.69 5.19
C ARG A 51 9.84 16.14 3.78
N TYR A 52 10.87 15.52 3.20
CA TYR A 52 10.75 14.85 1.90
C TYR A 52 9.73 13.71 1.92
N GLU A 53 9.67 12.95 3.00
CA GLU A 53 8.67 11.89 3.22
C GLU A 53 7.25 12.44 3.22
N VAL A 54 6.97 13.45 4.05
CA VAL A 54 5.65 14.12 4.10
C VAL A 54 5.26 14.72 2.74
N LEU A 55 6.23 15.29 2.04
CA LEU A 55 6.06 15.87 0.71
C LEU A 55 5.65 14.80 -0.32
N LEU A 56 6.34 13.66 -0.33
CA LEU A 56 6.03 12.54 -1.23
C LEU A 56 4.64 11.96 -0.96
N GLU A 57 4.23 11.81 0.30
CA GLU A 57 2.88 11.37 0.66
C GLU A 57 1.78 12.34 0.21
N SER A 58 1.99 13.64 0.43
CA SER A 58 1.05 14.68 0.00
C SER A 58 0.80 14.60 -1.51
N TYR A 59 1.85 14.40 -2.30
CA TYR A 59 1.73 14.29 -3.76
C TYR A 59 1.03 13.05 -4.22
N LEU A 60 1.19 11.92 -3.54
CA LEU A 60 0.52 10.68 -3.91
C LEU A 60 -1.00 10.84 -3.94
N SER A 61 -1.58 11.57 -2.98
CA SER A 61 -3.02 11.84 -2.95
C SER A 61 -3.47 12.66 -4.17
N SER A 62 -2.68 13.64 -4.56
CA SER A 62 -2.99 14.50 -5.71
C SER A 62 -2.81 13.77 -7.05
N ILE A 63 -1.76 12.97 -7.18
CA ILE A 63 -1.51 12.11 -8.35
C ILE A 63 -2.64 11.07 -8.48
N ALA A 64 -3.04 10.43 -7.38
CA ALA A 64 -4.15 9.48 -7.37
C ALA A 64 -5.47 10.12 -7.80
N LEU A 65 -5.74 11.36 -7.37
CA LEU A 65 -6.91 12.10 -7.80
C LEU A 65 -6.86 12.41 -9.31
N THR A 66 -5.72 12.82 -9.84
CA THR A 66 -5.54 13.06 -11.28
C THR A 66 -5.76 11.77 -12.08
N TYR A 67 -5.21 10.64 -11.61
CA TYR A 67 -5.46 9.33 -12.21
C TYR A 67 -6.96 8.96 -12.20
N MET A 68 -7.64 9.12 -11.06
CA MET A 68 -9.09 8.85 -10.97
C MET A 68 -9.89 9.74 -11.92
N ARG A 69 -9.53 11.02 -12.07
CA ARG A 69 -10.20 11.90 -13.05
C ARG A 69 -9.99 11.43 -14.48
N ARG A 70 -8.79 10.98 -14.84
CA ARG A 70 -8.54 10.39 -16.16
C ARG A 70 -9.45 9.19 -16.42
N ILE A 71 -9.61 8.29 -15.45
CA ILE A 71 -10.44 7.08 -15.60
C ILE A 71 -11.94 7.39 -15.60
N TYR A 72 -12.42 8.25 -14.70
CA TYR A 72 -13.86 8.44 -14.46
C TYR A 72 -14.45 9.69 -15.13
N LYS A 73 -13.63 10.69 -15.48
CA LYS A 73 -14.05 11.88 -16.23
C LYS A 73 -13.53 11.92 -17.67
N ASN A 74 -12.64 11.01 -18.06
CA ASN A 74 -11.93 11.04 -19.33
C ASN A 74 -11.05 12.30 -19.51
N ASP A 75 -10.54 12.85 -18.40
CA ASP A 75 -9.59 13.97 -18.41
C ASP A 75 -8.21 13.45 -18.90
N ASN A 76 -7.94 13.56 -20.19
CA ASN A 76 -6.72 13.03 -20.82
C ASN A 76 -5.52 14.00 -20.79
N ASP A 77 -5.64 15.13 -20.09
CA ASP A 77 -4.61 16.18 -20.05
C ASP A 77 -3.38 15.82 -19.20
N SER A 78 -3.39 14.66 -18.53
CA SER A 78 -2.29 14.15 -17.71
C SER A 78 -1.97 12.69 -18.08
N PRO A 79 -1.08 12.46 -19.06
CA PRO A 79 -0.61 11.12 -19.37
C PRO A 79 0.28 10.59 -18.24
N TYR A 80 0.36 9.27 -18.11
CA TYR A 80 1.27 8.56 -17.19
C TYR A 80 1.03 8.73 -15.67
N GLU A 81 -0.15 9.18 -15.24
CA GLU A 81 -0.44 9.35 -13.80
C GLU A 81 -0.38 8.05 -12.99
N PHE A 82 -0.73 6.91 -13.58
CA PHE A 82 -0.60 5.63 -12.91
C PHE A 82 0.87 5.28 -12.67
N GLU A 83 1.70 5.42 -13.70
CA GLU A 83 3.14 5.20 -13.66
C GLU A 83 3.81 6.14 -12.67
N ARG A 84 3.36 7.41 -12.63
CA ARG A 84 3.81 8.40 -11.65
C ARG A 84 3.43 7.97 -10.23
N PHE A 85 2.20 7.54 -10.00
CA PHE A 85 1.74 7.04 -8.69
C PHE A 85 2.56 5.81 -8.26
N PHE A 86 2.70 4.84 -9.17
CA PHE A 86 3.44 3.60 -9.00
C PHE A 86 4.90 3.87 -8.60
N TYR A 87 5.57 4.77 -9.31
CA TYR A 87 6.94 5.18 -9.03
C TYR A 87 7.10 5.81 -7.63
N HIS A 88 6.21 6.73 -7.24
CA HIS A 88 6.29 7.42 -5.95
C HIS A 88 6.03 6.46 -4.77
N LYS A 89 5.07 5.52 -4.91
CA LYS A 89 4.82 4.48 -3.91
C LYS A 89 6.05 3.58 -3.72
N ASN A 90 6.71 3.20 -4.80
CA ASN A 90 7.93 2.40 -4.75
C ASN A 90 9.11 3.14 -4.09
N ILE A 91 9.25 4.44 -4.31
CA ILE A 91 10.25 5.25 -3.58
C ILE A 91 9.97 5.23 -2.07
N LEU A 92 8.73 5.48 -1.65
CA LEU A 92 8.37 5.45 -0.23
C LEU A 92 8.68 4.08 0.40
N PHE A 93 8.40 3.00 -0.33
CA PHE A 93 8.72 1.65 0.12
C PHE A 93 10.22 1.41 0.33
N VAL A 94 11.05 1.86 -0.61
CA VAL A 94 12.52 1.77 -0.48
C VAL A 94 13.01 2.60 0.71
N LEU A 95 12.52 3.83 0.85
CA LEU A 95 12.90 4.73 1.93
C LEU A 95 12.51 4.17 3.31
N ASN A 96 11.35 3.50 3.40
CA ASN A 96 10.88 2.83 4.61
C ASN A 96 11.91 1.85 5.19
N TYR A 97 12.68 1.16 4.35
CA TYR A 97 13.68 0.16 4.81
C TYR A 97 15.11 0.68 4.84
N LEU A 98 15.53 1.52 3.89
CA LEU A 98 16.92 1.97 3.80
C LEU A 98 17.29 3.02 4.85
N MET A 99 16.31 3.75 5.38
CA MET A 99 16.57 4.90 6.26
C MET A 99 16.38 4.60 7.74
N THR A 100 16.36 3.31 8.09
CA THR A 100 16.10 2.77 9.42
C THR A 100 17.22 2.96 10.44
N LYS A 101 18.41 3.43 10.04
CA LYS A 101 19.57 3.53 10.97
C LYS A 101 19.34 4.40 12.21
N ASN A 102 18.36 5.32 12.19
CA ASN A 102 18.08 6.25 13.29
C ASN A 102 16.60 6.30 13.72
N ARG A 103 15.73 5.39 13.25
CA ARG A 103 14.31 5.39 13.60
C ARG A 103 13.90 4.06 14.22
N GLU A 104 13.19 4.13 15.34
CA GLU A 104 12.62 2.96 16.03
C GLU A 104 11.52 2.32 15.16
N GLU A 105 10.70 3.11 14.47
CA GLU A 105 9.52 2.62 13.75
C GLU A 105 9.67 2.63 12.21
N LEU A 106 8.86 1.80 11.53
CA LEU A 106 8.60 1.91 10.10
C LEU A 106 7.58 3.01 9.86
N PHE A 107 7.72 3.72 8.74
CA PHE A 107 6.77 4.78 8.37
C PHE A 107 5.52 4.22 7.71
N LEU A 108 5.69 3.29 6.78
CA LEU A 108 4.57 2.58 6.18
C LEU A 108 4.12 1.51 7.15
N ASN A 109 2.82 1.47 7.44
CA ASN A 109 2.27 0.34 8.17
C ASN A 109 2.27 -0.92 7.28
N LEU A 110 2.15 -2.10 7.90
CA LEU A 110 2.24 -3.36 7.16
C LEU A 110 1.13 -3.53 6.09
N ALA A 111 -0.04 -2.88 6.23
CA ALA A 111 -1.05 -2.94 5.18
C ALA A 111 -0.63 -2.13 3.94
N GLU A 112 -0.08 -0.93 4.12
CA GLU A 112 0.43 -0.08 3.04
C GLU A 112 1.60 -0.73 2.31
N GLN A 113 2.50 -1.38 3.06
CA GLN A 113 3.57 -2.19 2.48
C GLN A 113 3.01 -3.29 1.58
N GLY A 114 1.96 -3.98 2.04
CA GLY A 114 1.27 -5.02 1.27
C GLY A 114 0.60 -4.49 0.01
N GLU A 115 -0.06 -3.33 0.07
CA GLU A 115 -0.68 -2.70 -1.09
C GLU A 115 0.34 -2.37 -2.17
N ILE A 116 1.51 -1.87 -1.78
CA ILE A 116 2.59 -1.54 -2.72
C ILE A 116 3.11 -2.83 -3.38
N LEU A 117 3.43 -3.85 -2.60
CA LEU A 117 3.92 -5.14 -3.11
C LEU A 117 2.88 -5.84 -4.02
N LEU A 118 1.60 -5.83 -3.66
CA LEU A 118 0.55 -6.43 -4.50
C LEU A 118 0.38 -5.65 -5.81
N MET A 119 0.53 -4.33 -5.78
CA MET A 119 0.52 -3.50 -6.98
C MET A 119 1.72 -3.82 -7.87
N ASP A 120 2.91 -3.99 -7.28
CA ASP A 120 4.13 -4.43 -7.96
C ASP A 120 3.93 -5.80 -8.64
N PHE A 121 3.35 -6.77 -7.94
CA PHE A 121 3.04 -8.09 -8.50
C PHE A 121 2.04 -8.00 -9.65
N ALA A 122 0.99 -7.18 -9.52
CA ALA A 122 0.01 -6.95 -10.59
C ALA A 122 0.65 -6.31 -11.83
N CYS A 123 1.70 -5.51 -11.63
CA CYS A 123 2.51 -4.90 -12.69
C CYS A 123 3.65 -5.81 -13.20
N ASN A 124 3.81 -7.02 -12.66
CA ASN A 124 4.93 -7.92 -12.95
C ASN A 124 6.31 -7.26 -12.69
N ASP A 125 6.41 -6.39 -11.69
CA ASP A 125 7.65 -5.71 -11.29
C ASP A 125 8.09 -6.12 -9.88
N PHE A 126 8.94 -7.14 -9.79
CA PHE A 126 9.42 -7.67 -8.50
C PHE A 126 10.69 -6.98 -7.98
N ARG A 127 11.23 -6.00 -8.70
CA ARG A 127 12.59 -5.47 -8.43
C ARG A 127 12.69 -4.84 -7.04
N ILE A 128 11.70 -4.03 -6.66
CA ILE A 128 11.71 -3.31 -5.37
C ILE A 128 11.46 -4.27 -4.21
N GLY A 129 10.48 -5.16 -4.32
CA GLY A 129 10.26 -6.23 -3.34
C GLY A 129 11.52 -7.07 -3.10
N HIS A 130 12.18 -7.53 -4.18
CA HIS A 130 13.43 -8.29 -4.06
C HIS A 130 14.57 -7.48 -3.45
N PHE A 131 14.70 -6.20 -3.82
CA PHE A 131 15.73 -5.32 -3.29
C PHE A 131 15.58 -5.08 -1.78
N CYS A 132 14.34 -4.93 -1.31
CA CYS A 132 14.06 -4.70 0.11
C CYS A 132 13.92 -5.98 0.94
N TYR A 133 13.92 -7.17 0.32
CA TYR A 133 13.56 -8.43 0.97
C TYR A 133 14.30 -8.68 2.30
N ASP A 134 15.62 -8.60 2.32
CA ASP A 134 16.40 -8.90 3.52
C ASP A 134 16.06 -7.93 4.66
N LYS A 135 15.74 -6.67 4.33
CA LYS A 135 15.30 -5.66 5.30
C LYS A 135 13.87 -5.86 5.79
N ILE A 136 12.99 -6.40 4.93
CA ILE A 136 11.66 -6.84 5.33
C ILE A 136 11.78 -7.94 6.39
N ILE A 137 12.59 -8.97 6.12
CA ILE A 137 12.82 -10.08 7.04
C ILE A 137 13.47 -9.62 8.35
N GLU A 138 14.50 -8.77 8.29
CA GLU A 138 15.13 -8.17 9.47
C GLU A 138 14.12 -7.40 10.33
N SER A 139 13.21 -6.65 9.69
CA SER A 139 12.17 -5.90 10.40
C SER A 139 11.11 -6.79 11.05
N ILE A 140 10.83 -7.96 10.49
CA ILE A 140 9.93 -8.97 11.09
C ILE A 140 10.62 -9.60 12.30
N GLN A 141 11.85 -10.06 12.14
CA GLN A 141 12.62 -10.76 13.19
C GLN A 141 12.96 -9.86 14.38
N SER A 142 13.15 -8.57 14.15
CA SER A 142 13.43 -7.59 15.21
C SER A 142 12.18 -7.13 15.96
N GLY A 143 10.97 -7.53 15.55
CA GLY A 143 9.70 -7.06 16.13
C GLY A 143 9.30 -5.64 15.71
N LYS A 144 10.18 -4.90 15.04
CA LYS A 144 9.92 -3.54 14.54
C LYS A 144 8.68 -3.46 13.64
N MET A 145 8.40 -4.52 12.89
CA MET A 145 7.17 -4.59 12.12
C MET A 145 5.94 -4.64 13.02
N ALA A 146 5.96 -5.44 14.09
CA ALA A 146 4.85 -5.56 15.05
C ALA A 146 4.54 -4.25 15.81
N GLU A 147 5.54 -3.39 16.02
CA GLU A 147 5.36 -2.06 16.61
C GLU A 147 4.61 -1.10 15.69
N SER A 148 4.75 -1.26 14.37
CA SER A 148 4.02 -0.46 13.37
C SER A 148 2.54 -0.83 13.20
N LEU A 149 2.03 -1.79 14.00
CA LEU A 149 0.65 -2.26 13.90
C LEU A 149 -0.25 -1.49 14.88
N PRO A 150 -1.39 -0.93 14.44
CA PRO A 150 -2.31 -0.28 15.37
C PRO A 150 -2.95 -1.32 16.30
N MET A 151 -2.82 -1.09 17.61
CA MET A 151 -3.07 -1.99 18.75
C MET A 151 -4.44 -2.70 18.79
N TYR A 152 -5.45 -2.25 18.04
CA TYR A 152 -6.83 -2.77 18.06
C TYR A 152 -7.41 -3.13 16.70
N THR A 153 -6.69 -2.85 15.64
CA THR A 153 -7.09 -3.29 14.31
C THR A 153 -6.58 -4.71 14.12
N ARG A 154 -7.29 -5.53 13.36
CA ARG A 154 -6.69 -6.70 12.70
C ARG A 154 -6.27 -6.29 11.28
N PRO A 155 -5.52 -5.19 11.05
CA PRO A 155 -5.23 -4.81 9.68
C PRO A 155 -4.14 -5.77 9.16
N GLN A 156 -3.68 -5.60 7.92
CA GLN A 156 -2.40 -6.17 7.44
C GLN A 156 -2.42 -7.57 6.85
N LYS A 157 -3.59 -8.15 6.57
CA LYS A 157 -3.61 -9.40 5.81
C LYS A 157 -3.08 -9.23 4.39
N LEU A 158 -3.16 -8.03 3.81
CA LEU A 158 -2.51 -7.72 2.54
C LEU A 158 -0.98 -7.66 2.68
N GLY A 159 -0.46 -7.10 3.77
CA GLY A 159 0.98 -7.12 4.06
C GLY A 159 1.51 -8.52 4.26
N VAL A 160 0.86 -9.29 5.13
CA VAL A 160 1.17 -10.72 5.36
C VAL A 160 1.10 -11.50 4.05
N LEU A 161 0.01 -11.34 3.28
CA LEU A 161 -0.15 -11.98 1.97
C LEU A 161 1.01 -11.65 1.04
N ALA A 162 1.27 -10.36 0.84
CA ALA A 162 2.25 -9.91 -0.13
C ALA A 162 3.66 -10.34 0.24
N ILE A 163 4.00 -10.29 1.53
CA ILE A 163 5.31 -10.73 2.01
C ILE A 163 5.41 -12.26 1.97
N GLU A 164 4.35 -13.02 2.26
CA GLU A 164 4.33 -14.48 2.04
C GLU A 164 4.51 -14.84 0.58
N MET A 165 3.85 -14.14 -0.35
CA MET A 165 4.05 -14.30 -1.79
C MET A 165 5.51 -13.99 -2.19
N LEU A 166 6.12 -12.97 -1.59
CA LEU A 166 7.52 -12.63 -1.82
C LEU A 166 8.48 -13.68 -1.24
N ALA A 167 8.14 -14.26 -0.08
CA ALA A 167 8.91 -15.32 0.56
C ALA A 167 8.80 -16.64 -0.22
N SER A 168 7.63 -16.94 -0.79
CA SER A 168 7.42 -18.15 -1.59
C SER A 168 8.24 -18.15 -2.87
N GLU A 169 8.44 -16.99 -3.52
CA GLU A 169 9.39 -16.84 -4.65
C GLU A 169 10.82 -17.28 -4.28
N LYS A 170 11.18 -17.19 -2.99
CA LYS A 170 12.47 -17.61 -2.45
C LYS A 170 12.46 -18.98 -1.78
N ASN A 171 11.36 -19.74 -1.89
CA ASN A 171 11.13 -21.00 -1.17
C ASN A 171 11.28 -20.87 0.36
N GLN A 172 10.81 -19.73 0.91
CA GLN A 172 10.80 -19.45 2.34
C GLN A 172 9.37 -19.34 2.86
N THR A 173 9.20 -19.48 4.17
CA THR A 173 7.94 -19.26 4.88
C THR A 173 8.24 -18.45 6.13
N ILE A 174 7.31 -17.57 6.52
CA ILE A 174 7.52 -16.67 7.64
C ILE A 174 6.76 -17.19 8.85
N ASP A 175 7.46 -17.23 9.99
CA ASP A 175 6.85 -17.52 11.28
C ASP A 175 6.27 -16.22 11.88
N TRP A 176 5.05 -15.90 11.46
CA TRP A 176 4.33 -14.70 11.91
C TRP A 176 3.96 -14.74 13.39
N GLU A 177 3.75 -15.94 13.95
CA GLU A 177 3.41 -16.12 15.37
C GLU A 177 4.59 -15.71 16.24
N SER A 178 5.80 -16.18 15.90
CA SER A 178 7.04 -15.75 16.57
C SER A 178 7.33 -14.26 16.41
N ALA A 179 6.84 -13.64 15.34
CA ALA A 179 6.93 -12.19 15.12
C ALA A 179 5.86 -11.37 15.87
N GLY A 180 4.94 -12.01 16.59
CA GLY A 180 3.86 -11.34 17.31
C GLY A 180 2.76 -10.76 16.41
N ILE A 181 2.67 -11.20 15.15
CA ILE A 181 1.72 -10.69 14.16
C ILE A 181 0.60 -11.72 13.97
N PRO A 182 -0.65 -11.44 14.39
CA PRO A 182 -1.74 -12.39 14.26
C PRO A 182 -2.15 -12.54 12.80
N ILE A 183 -2.06 -13.77 12.29
CA ILE A 183 -2.44 -14.10 10.91
C ILE A 183 -3.73 -14.92 10.84
N ASP A 184 -4.42 -14.79 9.73
CA ASP A 184 -5.50 -15.70 9.37
C ASP A 184 -4.90 -16.83 8.54
N PRO A 185 -5.00 -18.09 8.99
CA PRO A 185 -4.39 -19.23 8.31
C PRO A 185 -4.79 -19.35 6.85
N PHE A 186 -5.96 -18.81 6.46
CA PHE A 186 -6.38 -18.81 5.06
C PHE A 186 -5.38 -18.12 4.13
N TYR A 187 -4.78 -17.00 4.56
CA TYR A 187 -3.84 -16.23 3.73
C TYR A 187 -2.52 -16.99 3.52
N GLN A 188 -2.02 -17.65 4.56
CA GLN A 188 -0.82 -18.49 4.47
C GLN A 188 -1.07 -19.71 3.57
N ARG A 189 -2.21 -20.39 3.78
CA ARG A 189 -2.62 -21.54 2.96
C ARG A 189 -2.82 -21.16 1.50
N PHE A 190 -3.34 -19.97 1.21
CA PHE A 190 -3.43 -19.48 -0.15
C PHE A 190 -2.06 -19.47 -0.84
N CYS A 191 -1.04 -18.87 -0.21
CA CYS A 191 0.31 -18.82 -0.76
C CYS A 191 0.94 -20.21 -0.94
N GLN A 192 0.70 -21.13 0.00
CA GLN A 192 1.31 -22.46 0.01
C GLN A 192 0.60 -23.49 -0.89
N GLU A 193 -0.74 -23.46 -0.94
CA GLU A 193 -1.56 -24.52 -1.56
C GLU A 193 -2.13 -24.11 -2.92
N ALA A 194 -2.39 -22.80 -3.12
CA ALA A 194 -3.20 -22.32 -4.23
C ALA A 194 -2.45 -21.43 -5.21
N LEU A 195 -1.55 -20.55 -4.74
CA LEU A 195 -0.92 -19.50 -5.55
C LEU A 195 -0.23 -20.04 -6.83
N TYR A 196 0.49 -21.15 -6.70
CA TYR A 196 1.21 -21.79 -7.81
C TYR A 196 0.53 -23.07 -8.32
N ASN A 197 -0.77 -23.24 -8.04
CA ASN A 197 -1.51 -24.41 -8.51
C ASN A 197 -1.68 -24.35 -10.04
N GLU A 198 -1.39 -25.46 -10.73
CA GLU A 198 -1.55 -25.55 -12.18
C GLU A 198 -3.01 -25.47 -12.64
N ASN A 199 -3.96 -25.80 -11.76
CA ASN A 199 -5.38 -25.73 -12.05
C ASN A 199 -5.91 -24.30 -11.81
N HIS A 200 -6.09 -23.55 -12.89
CA HIS A 200 -6.62 -22.19 -12.85
C HIS A 200 -8.00 -22.05 -12.19
N ASP A 201 -8.86 -23.07 -12.26
CA ASP A 201 -10.17 -23.03 -11.60
C ASP A 201 -10.03 -23.06 -10.07
N VAL A 202 -9.04 -23.82 -9.57
CA VAL A 202 -8.68 -23.85 -8.15
C VAL A 202 -8.16 -22.47 -7.74
N VAL A 203 -7.20 -21.92 -8.48
CA VAL A 203 -6.64 -20.59 -8.19
C VAL A 203 -7.75 -19.52 -8.15
N ALA A 204 -8.67 -19.54 -9.11
CA ALA A 204 -9.78 -18.59 -9.18
C ALA A 204 -10.71 -18.68 -7.97
N GLN A 205 -11.08 -19.90 -7.54
CA GLN A 205 -11.92 -20.10 -6.35
C GLN A 205 -11.25 -19.58 -5.07
N TRP A 206 -9.94 -19.83 -4.95
CA TRP A 206 -9.15 -19.35 -3.82
C TRP A 206 -9.01 -17.83 -3.81
N LEU A 207 -8.80 -17.20 -4.97
CA LEU A 207 -8.78 -15.74 -5.12
C LEU A 207 -10.13 -15.10 -4.75
N ILE A 208 -11.25 -15.69 -5.19
CA ILE A 208 -12.59 -15.22 -4.80
C ILE A 208 -12.75 -15.30 -3.27
N THR A 209 -12.37 -16.43 -2.68
CA THR A 209 -12.44 -16.62 -1.22
C THR A 209 -11.54 -15.64 -0.47
N LEU A 210 -10.36 -15.33 -1.02
CA LEU A 210 -9.43 -14.34 -0.46
C LEU A 210 -10.03 -12.94 -0.47
N CYS A 211 -10.70 -12.55 -1.56
CA CYS A 211 -11.46 -11.31 -1.65
C CYS A 211 -12.63 -11.26 -0.65
N ASP A 212 -13.41 -12.34 -0.53
CA ASP A 212 -14.53 -12.43 0.41
C ASP A 212 -14.04 -12.30 1.86
N LYS A 213 -12.96 -13.01 2.21
CA LYS A 213 -12.30 -12.88 3.51
C LYS A 213 -11.87 -11.45 3.76
N HIS A 214 -11.18 -10.81 2.81
CA HIS A 214 -10.73 -9.43 2.97
C HIS A 214 -11.90 -8.49 3.25
N ILE A 215 -13.02 -8.64 2.53
CA ILE A 215 -14.24 -7.84 2.74
C ILE A 215 -14.86 -8.10 4.12
N GLU A 216 -14.96 -9.36 4.57
CA GLU A 216 -15.43 -9.71 5.91
C GLU A 216 -14.61 -8.97 6.98
N TRP A 217 -13.29 -8.99 6.83
CA TRP A 217 -12.36 -8.33 7.74
C TRP A 217 -12.52 -6.81 7.75
N SER A 218 -12.64 -6.18 6.58
CA SER A 218 -12.90 -4.73 6.48
C SER A 218 -14.27 -4.35 7.07
N ALA A 219 -15.28 -5.23 7.01
CA ALA A 219 -16.61 -4.97 7.53
C ALA A 219 -16.70 -5.08 9.06
N LEU A 220 -15.91 -5.97 9.68
CA LEU A 220 -15.88 -6.17 11.14
C LEU A 220 -15.41 -4.92 11.90
N LEU A 221 -14.61 -4.05 11.28
CA LEU A 221 -14.21 -2.75 11.83
C LEU A 221 -15.41 -1.85 12.20
N ARG A 222 -16.55 -2.01 11.52
CA ARG A 222 -17.75 -1.20 11.75
C ARG A 222 -18.57 -1.61 12.97
N ILE A 223 -18.41 -2.83 13.46
CA ILE A 223 -19.25 -3.39 14.55
C ILE A 223 -18.65 -3.05 15.91
N HIS A 224 -17.32 -2.94 16.02
CA HIS A 224 -16.66 -2.58 17.28
C HIS A 224 -16.77 -1.09 17.64
N HIS A 225 -16.88 -0.18 16.66
CA HIS A 225 -17.10 1.25 16.92
C HIS A 225 -18.54 1.64 17.31
N ARG A 226 -19.47 0.69 17.46
CA ARG A 226 -20.85 0.96 17.93
C ARG A 226 -21.14 0.39 19.32
N ARG A 227 -20.11 -0.08 20.03
CA ARG A 227 -20.22 -0.68 21.38
C ARG A 227 -19.44 0.07 22.45
N GLU A 228 -19.13 1.34 22.19
CA GLU A 228 -18.72 2.35 23.17
C GLU A 228 -19.68 3.54 23.06
#